data_AF-A0A2W5M2L4-F1
#
_entry.id   AF-A0A2W5M2L4-F1
#
_cell.length_a   1.000
_cell.length_b   1.000
_cell.length_c   1.000
_cell.angle_alpha   90.00
_cell.angle_beta   90.00
_cell.angle_gamma   90.00
#
_symmetry.space_group_name_H-M   'P 1'
#
loop_
_entity.id
_entity.type
_entity.pdbx_description
1 polymer ?
#
loop_
_entity_poly.entity_id
_entity_poly.type
_entity_poly.pdbx_seq_one_letter_code
_entity_poly.pdbx_strand_id
1 'polypeptide(L)'
;MTGLRTFAASLAFLSACVVAAGSARADDAADCDAGIEMITAEIAGEHPKATADALRTALRVAKREKGEKEYDECLDAVADAKKALRK
;
A
#
# COMPACT_ATOMS: atom_id res chain seq x y z
N MET A 1 -11.55 50.71 28.38
CA MET A 1 -11.70 49.25 28.56
C MET A 1 -11.26 48.58 27.28
N THR A 2 -9.97 48.29 27.20
CA THR A 2 -9.24 47.63 26.11
C THR A 2 -9.45 46.12 26.19
N GLY A 3 -9.67 45.44 25.07
CA GLY A 3 -9.49 43.97 25.06
C GLY A 3 -10.27 43.14 24.03
N LEU A 4 -10.69 43.65 22.88
CA LEU A 4 -11.24 42.82 21.80
C LEU A 4 -10.11 42.25 20.91
N ARG A 5 -9.25 41.37 21.44
CA ARG A 5 -8.18 40.73 20.63
C ARG A 5 -7.71 39.39 21.22
N THR A 6 -8.53 38.34 21.23
CA THR A 6 -8.04 36.99 21.61
C THR A 6 -8.79 35.79 20.99
N PHE A 7 -9.59 35.95 19.94
CA PHE A 7 -10.31 34.82 19.31
C PHE A 7 -9.73 34.31 17.98
N ALA A 8 -8.54 34.76 17.56
CA ALA A 8 -7.97 34.38 16.27
C ALA A 8 -6.86 33.32 16.34
N ALA A 9 -6.45 32.87 17.53
CA ALA A 9 -5.26 32.02 17.68
C ALA A 9 -5.54 30.51 17.87
N SER A 10 -6.81 30.08 17.84
CA SER A 10 -7.17 28.68 18.16
C SER A 10 -7.67 27.84 16.97
N LEU A 11 -7.81 28.44 15.78
CA LEU A 11 -8.35 27.75 14.60
C LEU A 11 -7.28 27.26 13.59
N ALA A 12 -5.99 27.36 13.93
CA ALA A 12 -4.91 26.98 13.02
C ALA A 12 -4.35 25.56 13.27
N PHE A 13 -4.61 24.94 14.43
CA PHE A 13 -3.95 23.68 14.81
C PHE A 13 -4.68 22.40 14.36
N LEU A 14 -5.97 22.49 14.03
CA LEU A 14 -6.77 21.31 13.66
C LEU A 14 -6.59 20.88 12.18
N SER A 15 -6.02 21.75 11.34
CA SER A 15 -5.94 21.51 9.89
C SER A 15 -4.71 20.71 9.46
N ALA A 16 -3.74 20.45 10.35
CA ALA A 16 -2.48 19.79 9.99
C ALA A 16 -2.53 18.25 10.10
N CYS A 17 -3.42 17.68 10.91
CA CYS A 17 -3.46 16.22 11.13
C CYS A 17 -4.14 15.43 9.99
N VAL A 18 -5.03 16.06 9.21
CA VAL A 18 -5.78 15.36 8.15
C VAL A 18 -4.92 15.07 6.92
N VAL A 19 -3.87 15.84 6.67
CA VAL A 19 -3.00 15.67 5.49
C VAL A 19 -2.11 14.42 5.60
N ALA A 20 -1.72 14.01 6.81
CA ALA A 20 -0.75 12.92 7.00
C ALA A 20 -1.33 11.51 6.81
N ALA A 21 -2.62 11.29 7.07
CA ALA A 21 -3.24 9.98 6.88
C ALA A 21 -3.52 9.66 5.40
N GLY A 22 -3.72 10.70 4.58
CA GLY A 22 -3.95 10.54 3.14
C GLY A 22 -2.68 10.15 2.38
N SER A 23 -1.50 10.62 2.81
CA SER A 23 -0.24 10.30 2.15
C SER A 23 0.12 8.82 2.28
N ALA A 24 0.04 8.25 3.50
CA ALA A 24 0.38 6.86 3.74
C ALA A 24 -0.44 5.88 2.87
N ARG A 25 -1.75 6.12 2.74
CA ARG A 25 -2.61 5.27 1.88
C ARG A 25 -2.37 5.42 0.38
N ALA A 26 -1.89 6.59 -0.07
CA ALA A 26 -1.52 6.77 -1.47
C ALA A 26 -0.19 6.06 -1.77
N ASP A 27 0.75 6.11 -0.82
CA ASP A 27 2.02 5.39 -0.90
C ASP A 27 1.78 3.87 -0.93
N ASP A 28 0.92 3.34 -0.04
CA ASP A 28 0.57 1.92 -0.01
C ASP A 28 -0.10 1.44 -1.32
N ALA A 29 -0.95 2.28 -1.92
CA ALA A 29 -1.58 1.97 -3.20
C ALA A 29 -0.56 1.90 -4.35
N ALA A 30 0.38 2.84 -4.40
CA ALA A 30 1.45 2.84 -5.39
C ALA A 30 2.40 1.64 -5.21
N ASP A 31 2.73 1.31 -3.97
CA ASP A 31 3.58 0.16 -3.63
C ASP A 31 2.89 -1.18 -3.97
N CYS A 32 1.58 -1.28 -3.75
CA CYS A 32 0.77 -2.41 -4.20
C CYS A 32 0.83 -2.57 -5.73
N ASP A 33 0.73 -1.47 -6.48
CA ASP A 33 0.81 -1.48 -7.94
C ASP A 33 2.17 -1.97 -8.45
N ALA A 34 3.24 -1.40 -7.90
CA ALA A 34 4.60 -1.83 -8.20
C ALA A 34 4.84 -3.32 -7.84
N GLY A 35 4.27 -3.77 -6.72
CA GLY A 35 4.33 -5.17 -6.31
C GLY A 35 3.62 -6.11 -7.28
N ILE A 36 2.43 -5.75 -7.76
CA ILE A 36 1.67 -6.53 -8.76
C ILE A 36 2.43 -6.60 -10.10
N GLU A 37 3.04 -5.50 -10.53
CA GLU A 37 3.88 -5.47 -11.73
C GLU A 37 5.09 -6.40 -11.60
N MET A 38 5.78 -6.35 -10.46
CA MET A 38 6.90 -7.26 -10.16
C MET A 38 6.47 -8.72 -10.22
N ILE A 39 5.38 -9.10 -9.53
CA ILE A 39 4.92 -10.51 -9.54
C ILE A 39 4.55 -10.95 -10.96
N THR A 40 3.93 -10.04 -11.73
CA THR A 40 3.56 -10.33 -13.13
C THR A 40 4.80 -10.58 -13.99
N ALA A 41 5.88 -9.81 -13.78
CA ALA A 41 7.15 -10.00 -14.48
C ALA A 41 7.83 -11.33 -14.09
N GLU A 42 7.88 -11.67 -12.80
CA GLU A 42 8.46 -12.94 -12.33
C GLU A 42 7.70 -14.15 -12.89
N ILE A 43 6.37 -14.10 -12.96
CA ILE A 43 5.57 -15.18 -13.56
C ILE A 43 5.91 -15.42 -15.04
N ALA A 44 6.38 -14.41 -15.76
CA ALA A 44 6.83 -14.55 -17.15
C ALA A 44 8.19 -15.27 -17.27
N GLY A 45 8.94 -15.39 -16.18
CA GLY A 45 10.20 -16.12 -16.11
C GLY A 45 10.03 -17.62 -15.83
N GLU A 46 11.16 -18.34 -15.87
CA GLU A 46 11.21 -19.76 -15.49
C GLU A 46 11.53 -19.91 -13.99
N HIS A 47 10.57 -20.45 -13.24
CA HIS A 47 10.74 -20.79 -11.82
C HIS A 47 10.40 -22.26 -11.57
N PRO A 48 10.95 -22.86 -10.49
CA PRO A 48 10.47 -24.14 -10.00
C PRO A 48 8.96 -24.12 -9.81
N LYS A 49 8.29 -25.25 -10.10
CA LYS A 49 6.82 -25.34 -10.08
C LYS A 49 6.20 -24.78 -8.79
N ALA A 50 6.78 -25.09 -7.64
CA ALA A 50 6.30 -24.61 -6.34
C ALA A 50 6.35 -23.08 -6.22
N THR A 51 7.46 -22.45 -6.66
CA THR A 51 7.62 -20.99 -6.67
C THR A 51 6.65 -20.35 -7.66
N ALA A 52 6.51 -20.92 -8.86
CA ALA A 52 5.56 -20.44 -9.87
C ALA A 52 4.09 -20.51 -9.38
N ASP A 53 3.71 -21.58 -8.68
CA ASP A 53 2.37 -21.72 -8.09
C ASP A 53 2.13 -20.71 -6.95
N ALA A 54 3.15 -20.44 -6.13
CA ALA A 54 3.09 -19.42 -5.08
C ALA A 54 2.96 -18.01 -5.68
N LEU A 55 3.74 -17.67 -6.70
CA LEU A 55 3.66 -16.38 -7.40
C LEU A 55 2.26 -16.13 -8.00
N ARG A 56 1.69 -17.13 -8.69
CA ARG A 56 0.32 -17.04 -9.24
C ARG A 56 -0.73 -16.81 -8.15
N THR A 57 -0.57 -17.47 -7.00
CA THR A 57 -1.49 -17.29 -5.88
C THR A 57 -1.36 -15.88 -5.30
N ALA A 58 -0.15 -15.42 -5.02
CA ALA A 58 0.10 -14.07 -4.52
C ALA A 58 -0.43 -12.99 -5.47
N LEU A 59 -0.23 -13.14 -6.80
CA LEU A 59 -0.76 -12.21 -7.80
C LEU A 59 -2.28 -12.07 -7.74
N ARG A 60 -2.97 -13.21 -7.60
CA ARG A 60 -4.44 -13.24 -7.52
C ARG A 60 -4.93 -12.56 -6.24
N VAL A 61 -4.27 -12.80 -5.11
CA VAL A 61 -4.60 -12.15 -3.83
C VAL A 61 -4.35 -10.64 -3.93
N ALA A 62 -3.14 -10.22 -4.31
CA ALA A 62 -2.79 -8.80 -4.45
C ALA A 62 -3.77 -8.03 -5.36
N LYS A 63 -4.16 -8.62 -6.50
CA LYS A 63 -5.17 -8.00 -7.39
C LYS A 63 -6.57 -7.89 -6.78
N ARG A 64 -6.97 -8.86 -5.95
CA ARG A 64 -8.25 -8.80 -5.21
C ARG A 64 -8.19 -7.68 -4.18
N GLU A 65 -7.17 -7.68 -3.32
CA GLU A 65 -7.10 -6.71 -2.22
C GLU A 65 -6.93 -5.27 -2.75
N LYS A 66 -6.18 -5.08 -3.85
CA LYS A 66 -6.18 -3.80 -4.59
C LYS A 66 -7.59 -3.36 -5.01
N GLY A 67 -8.40 -4.27 -5.53
CA GLY A 67 -9.78 -3.99 -5.93
C GLY A 67 -10.69 -3.62 -4.76
N GLU A 68 -10.39 -4.18 -3.59
CA GLU A 68 -11.08 -3.92 -2.32
C GLU A 68 -10.53 -2.69 -1.59
N LYS A 69 -9.42 -2.11 -2.07
CA LYS A 69 -8.67 -1.00 -1.47
C LYS A 69 -8.08 -1.35 -0.08
N GLU A 70 -7.82 -2.64 0.11
CA GLU A 70 -7.11 -3.24 1.24
C GLU A 70 -5.62 -3.32 0.86
N TYR A 71 -4.95 -2.16 0.94
CA TYR A 71 -3.59 -2.02 0.41
C TYR A 71 -2.54 -2.68 1.30
N ASP A 72 -2.75 -2.70 2.61
CA ASP A 72 -1.89 -3.41 3.56
C ASP A 72 -1.90 -4.92 3.29
N GLU A 73 -3.08 -5.50 3.06
CA GLU A 73 -3.24 -6.91 2.68
C GLU A 73 -2.67 -7.20 1.28
N CYS A 74 -2.77 -6.24 0.36
CA CYS A 74 -2.06 -6.32 -0.92
C CYS A 74 -0.54 -6.41 -0.71
N LEU A 75 0.03 -5.56 0.15
CA LEU A 75 1.46 -5.54 0.44
C LEU A 75 1.93 -6.83 1.14
N ASP A 76 1.10 -7.43 1.98
CA ASP A 76 1.37 -8.75 2.57
C ASP A 76 1.45 -9.84 1.50
N ALA A 77 0.52 -9.85 0.53
CA ALA A 77 0.59 -10.78 -0.60
C ALA A 77 1.83 -10.56 -1.46
N VAL A 78 2.26 -9.31 -1.66
CA VAL A 78 3.52 -8.96 -2.34
C VAL A 78 4.73 -9.47 -1.55
N ALA A 79 4.72 -9.35 -0.22
CA ALA A 79 5.78 -9.86 0.65
C ALA A 79 5.90 -11.39 0.56
N ASP A 80 4.77 -12.10 0.50
CA ASP A 80 4.73 -13.56 0.30
C ASP A 80 5.33 -13.98 -1.04
N ALA A 81 5.04 -13.25 -2.12
CA ALA A 81 5.68 -13.48 -3.42
C ALA A 81 7.21 -13.32 -3.33
N LYS A 82 7.67 -12.21 -2.73
CA LYS A 82 9.10 -11.95 -2.51
C LYS A 82 9.76 -13.06 -1.68
N LYS A 83 9.04 -13.64 -0.71
CA LYS A 83 9.52 -14.77 0.10
C LYS A 83 9.61 -16.06 -0.71
N ALA A 84 8.67 -16.30 -1.63
CA ALA A 84 8.71 -17.47 -2.51
C ALA A 84 9.90 -17.44 -3.46
N LEU A 85 10.27 -16.27 -3.99
CA LEU A 85 11.43 -16.09 -4.88
C LEU A 85 12.79 -16.37 -4.22
N ARG A 86 12.84 -16.31 -2.89
CA ARG A 86 14.07 -16.57 -2.12
C ARG A 86 14.29 -18.04 -1.77
N LYS A 87 13.39 -18.94 -2.21
CA LYS A 87 13.45 -20.38 -1.97
C LYS A 87 13.95 -21.10 -3.22
#